data_AF-A0A1G1TH60-F1
#
_entry.id   AF-A0A1G1TH60-F1
#
_cell.length_a   1.000
_cell.length_b   1.000
_cell.length_c   1.000
_cell.angle_alpha   90.00
_cell.angle_beta   90.00
_cell.angle_gamma   90.00
#
_symmetry.space_group_name_H-M   'P 1'
#
loop_
_entity.id
_entity.type
_entity.pdbx_description
1 polymer ?
#
loop_
_entity_poly.entity_id
_entity_poly.type
_entity_poly.pdbx_seq_one_letter_code
_entity_poly.pdbx_strand_id
1 'polypeptide(L)'
;MLNAVRDATSAANPYAALVVPPLARAAGVAHTTPRLVYVRPDEAGLGESSARFRGQLALLEARAGGQKADVLNTAEMLARCAAAPTATADGPAFLRARLLDVWLGDWDRHEKQWNWAARPAPGAAPASSPCPRTATRCFFGSTTGPCPGP
;
A
#
# COMPACT_ATOMS: atom_id res chain seq x y z
N MET A 1 -25.28 14.48 -6.38
CA MET A 1 -24.34 13.34 -6.50
C MET A 1 -22.87 13.72 -6.28
N LEU A 2 -22.41 14.92 -6.67
CA LEU A 2 -21.00 15.34 -6.47
C LEU A 2 -20.56 15.40 -4.98
N ASN A 3 -21.47 15.76 -4.07
CA ASN A 3 -21.13 15.93 -2.64
C ASN A 3 -20.91 14.60 -1.90
N ALA A 4 -21.64 13.54 -2.24
CA ALA A 4 -21.51 12.24 -1.59
C ALA A 4 -20.15 11.56 -1.89
N VAL A 5 -19.63 11.73 -3.11
CA VAL A 5 -18.30 11.24 -3.51
C VAL A 5 -17.19 12.04 -2.83
N ARG A 6 -17.41 13.35 -2.62
CA ARG A 6 -16.47 14.23 -1.90
C ARG A 6 -16.41 13.88 -0.41
N ASP A 7 -17.54 13.60 0.22
CA ASP A 7 -17.59 13.15 1.62
C ASP A 7 -16.95 11.77 1.82
N ALA A 8 -17.08 10.86 0.84
CA ALA A 8 -16.44 9.55 0.86
C ALA A 8 -14.89 9.62 0.86
N THR A 9 -14.31 10.71 0.34
CA THR A 9 -12.84 10.88 0.30
C THR A 9 -12.30 11.44 1.62
N SER A 10 -13.09 12.22 2.35
CA SER A 10 -12.74 12.77 3.67
C SER A 10 -12.81 11.73 4.79
N ALA A 11 -13.46 10.59 4.56
CA ALA A 11 -13.53 9.47 5.48
C ALA A 11 -12.26 8.59 5.50
N ALA A 12 -11.26 8.89 4.66
CA ALA A 12 -9.98 8.18 4.68
C ALA A 12 -9.25 8.47 6.00
N ASN A 13 -9.01 7.42 6.80
CA ASN A 13 -8.34 7.56 8.08
C ASN A 13 -6.86 7.97 7.87
N PRO A 14 -6.43 9.17 8.31
CA PRO A 14 -5.10 9.70 8.04
C PRO A 14 -3.98 8.88 8.70
N TYR A 15 -4.32 8.01 9.65
CA TYR A 15 -3.40 7.12 10.35
C TYR A 15 -3.59 5.65 9.99
N ALA A 16 -4.46 5.31 9.03
CA ALA A 16 -4.67 3.93 8.56
C ALA A 16 -3.36 3.24 8.22
N ALA A 17 -2.46 3.95 7.54
CA ALA A 17 -1.15 3.44 7.17
C ALA A 17 -0.29 3.02 8.37
N LEU A 18 -0.47 3.59 9.56
CA LEU A 18 0.27 3.20 10.77
C LEU A 18 -0.30 1.95 11.44
N VAL A 19 -1.58 1.65 11.22
CA VAL A 19 -2.29 0.52 11.84
C VAL A 19 -2.15 -0.76 11.01
N VAL A 20 -2.04 -0.64 9.70
CA VAL A 20 -1.93 -1.76 8.76
C VAL A 20 -0.70 -2.66 8.99
N PRO A 21 0.53 -2.15 9.27
CA PRO A 21 1.73 -2.97 9.40
C PRO A 21 1.66 -4.09 10.46
N PRO A 22 1.24 -3.85 11.73
CA PRO A 22 1.13 -4.94 12.70
C PRO A 22 0.09 -6.00 12.28
N LEU A 23 -1.00 -5.58 11.63
CA LEU A 23 -2.06 -6.48 11.16
C LEU A 23 -1.58 -7.32 9.97
N ALA A 24 -0.93 -6.69 9.00
CA ALA A 24 -0.32 -7.36 7.86
C ALA A 24 0.77 -8.33 8.29
N ARG A 25 1.60 -7.96 9.27
CA ARG A 25 2.59 -8.86 9.88
C ARG A 25 1.94 -10.09 10.50
N ALA A 26 0.88 -9.91 11.29
CA ALA A 26 0.15 -11.00 11.92
C ALA A 26 -0.51 -11.92 10.88
N ALA A 27 -1.01 -11.35 9.78
CA ALA A 27 -1.56 -12.10 8.65
C ALA A 27 -0.48 -12.75 7.76
N GLY A 28 0.81 -12.42 7.92
CA GLY A 28 1.87 -12.87 7.02
C GLY A 28 1.75 -12.30 5.60
N VAL A 29 1.24 -11.07 5.49
CA VAL A 29 1.14 -10.29 4.26
C VAL A 29 2.33 -9.32 4.19
N ALA A 30 2.98 -9.22 3.04
CA ALA A 30 4.04 -8.24 2.82
C ALA A 30 3.50 -6.82 3.04
N HIS A 31 4.27 -5.96 3.73
CA HIS A 31 3.81 -4.63 4.09
C HIS A 31 4.96 -3.62 4.12
N THR A 32 4.65 -2.34 3.90
CA THR A 32 5.58 -1.24 4.17
C THR A 32 5.64 -0.96 5.67
N THR A 33 6.67 -0.23 6.10
CA THR A 33 6.78 0.23 7.50
C THR A 33 6.78 1.76 7.52
N PRO A 34 5.60 2.39 7.40
CA PRO A 34 5.47 3.84 7.55
C PRO A 34 5.88 4.32 8.93
N ARG A 35 6.55 5.46 8.95
CA ARG A 35 6.94 6.17 10.17
C ARG A 35 6.41 7.60 10.07
N LEU A 36 5.69 8.03 11.10
CA LEU A 36 5.30 9.43 11.23
C LEU A 36 6.53 10.23 11.66
N VAL A 37 6.90 11.25 10.89
CA VAL A 37 8.05 12.11 11.16
C VAL A 37 7.62 13.56 11.15
N TYR A 38 8.21 14.37 12.04
CA TYR A 38 8.06 15.81 11.99
C TYR A 38 9.22 16.41 11.19
N VAL A 39 8.90 17.17 10.15
CA VAL A 39 9.88 17.85 9.32
C VAL A 39 10.12 19.24 9.91
N ARG A 40 11.37 19.53 10.27
CA ARG A 40 11.72 20.79 10.93
C ARG A 40 11.41 22.00 10.04
N PRO A 41 11.03 23.16 10.60
CA PRO A 41 10.78 24.37 9.82
C PRO A 41 12.00 24.88 9.02
N ASP A 42 13.21 24.55 9.46
CA ASP A 42 14.48 24.95 8.86
C ASP A 42 15.09 23.85 7.95
N GLU A 43 14.33 22.82 7.59
CA GLU A 43 14.78 21.73 6.74
C GLU A 43 15.25 22.25 5.35
N ALA A 44 16.42 21.84 4.87
CA ALA A 44 16.95 22.24 3.56
C ALA A 44 17.59 21.10 2.74
N GLY A 45 17.59 19.87 3.25
CA GLY A 45 18.14 18.67 2.63
C GLY A 45 17.19 17.91 1.70
N LEU A 46 15.88 18.21 1.68
CA LEU A 46 14.91 17.63 0.74
C LEU A 46 14.87 18.34 -0.63
N GLY A 47 15.76 19.31 -0.87
CA GLY A 47 15.86 20.04 -2.13
C GLY A 47 14.60 20.86 -2.44
N GLU A 48 14.10 20.79 -3.68
CA GLU A 48 12.89 21.51 -4.10
C GLU A 48 11.65 21.16 -3.26
N SER A 49 11.64 19.98 -2.64
CA SER A 49 10.55 19.53 -1.77
C SER A 49 10.60 20.13 -0.37
N SER A 50 11.73 20.69 0.07
CA SER A 50 11.90 21.29 1.41
C SER A 50 10.81 22.31 1.73
N ALA A 51 10.53 23.24 0.81
CA ALA A 51 9.52 24.28 1.02
C ALA A 51 8.11 23.72 1.28
N ARG A 52 7.80 22.54 0.75
CA ARG A 52 6.49 21.89 0.91
C ARG A 52 6.33 21.22 2.28
N PHE A 53 7.39 20.64 2.82
CA PHE A 53 7.31 19.78 4.01
C PHE A 53 7.73 20.47 5.31
N ARG A 54 8.44 21.61 5.27
CA ARG A 54 8.86 22.35 6.47
C ARG A 54 7.71 22.59 7.46
N GLY A 55 7.93 22.24 8.72
CA GLY A 55 6.97 22.43 9.80
C GLY A 55 5.76 21.49 9.75
N GLN A 56 5.76 20.49 8.86
CA GLN A 56 4.67 19.54 8.70
C GLN A 56 4.97 18.18 9.32
N LEU A 57 3.92 17.46 9.70
CA LEU A 57 3.97 16.02 9.92
C LEU A 57 3.90 15.31 8.57
N ALA A 58 4.83 14.40 8.33
CA ALA A 58 4.91 13.61 7.10
C ALA A 58 4.99 12.13 7.43
N LEU A 59 4.50 11.30 6.50
CA LEU A 59 4.65 9.85 6.56
C LEU A 59 5.86 9.44 5.72
N LEU A 60 6.87 8.87 6.37
CA LEU A 60 8.06 8.35 5.72
C LEU A 60 7.92 6.84 5.52
N GLU A 61 8.00 6.39 4.28
CA GLU A 61 7.93 4.97 3.94
C GLU A 61 9.17 4.52 3.19
N ALA A 62 9.74 3.39 3.62
CA ALA A 62 10.72 2.70 2.81
C ALA A 62 10.02 2.16 1.55
N ARG A 63 10.46 2.62 0.38
CA ARG A 63 9.99 2.07 -0.89
C ARG A 63 10.47 0.62 -0.97
N ALA A 64 9.58 -0.32 -1.30
CA ALA A 64 9.97 -1.68 -1.63
C ALA A 64 10.93 -1.62 -2.82
N GLY A 65 12.22 -1.76 -2.55
CA GLY A 65 13.28 -1.43 -3.51
C GLY A 65 14.64 -1.17 -2.84
N GLY A 66 14.90 -1.77 -1.67
CA GLY A 66 16.23 -1.82 -1.09
C GLY A 66 17.18 -2.59 -2.01
N GLN A 67 17.81 -1.86 -2.92
CA GLN A 67 19.02 -2.16 -3.69
C GLN A 67 19.14 -3.40 -4.57
N LYS A 68 18.27 -4.42 -4.62
CA LYS A 68 18.59 -5.62 -5.46
C LYS A 68 17.47 -6.59 -5.89
N ALA A 69 16.19 -6.31 -5.65
CA ALA A 69 15.09 -7.17 -6.11
C ALA A 69 14.42 -6.58 -7.34
N ASP A 70 14.21 -7.38 -8.39
CA ASP A 70 13.37 -7.01 -9.55
C ASP A 70 11.92 -6.82 -9.05
N VAL A 71 11.57 -5.58 -8.76
CA VAL A 71 10.21 -5.18 -8.41
C VAL A 71 9.46 -4.90 -9.71
N LEU A 72 8.51 -5.75 -10.03
CA LEU A 72 7.65 -5.62 -11.20
C LEU A 72 6.35 -4.90 -10.82
N ASN A 73 5.83 -4.09 -11.72
CA ASN A 73 4.44 -3.67 -11.67
C ASN A 73 3.51 -4.79 -12.17
N THR A 74 2.20 -4.64 -12.00
CA THR A 74 1.23 -5.68 -12.38
C THR A 74 1.25 -6.01 -13.88
N ALA A 75 1.46 -5.02 -14.76
CA ALA A 75 1.54 -5.26 -16.20
C ALA A 75 2.82 -6.06 -16.57
N GLU A 76 3.95 -5.71 -15.96
CA GLU A 76 5.22 -6.44 -16.13
C GLU A 76 5.14 -7.88 -15.61
N MET A 77 4.50 -8.08 -14.45
CA MET A 77 4.27 -9.42 -13.90
C MET A 77 3.41 -10.27 -14.84
N LEU A 78 2.32 -9.71 -15.38
CA LEU A 78 1.46 -10.39 -16.34
C LEU A 78 2.19 -10.70 -17.65
N ALA A 79 2.96 -9.75 -18.18
CA ALA A 79 3.78 -9.96 -19.37
C ALA A 79 4.81 -11.08 -19.16
N ARG A 80 5.42 -11.14 -17.97
CA ARG A 80 6.34 -12.22 -17.61
C ARG A 80 5.65 -13.60 -17.55
N CYS A 81 4.46 -13.67 -16.97
CA CYS A 81 3.68 -14.92 -16.95
C CYS A 81 3.25 -15.34 -18.37
N ALA A 82 2.93 -14.39 -19.25
CA ALA A 82 2.61 -14.67 -20.64
C ALA A 82 3.83 -15.12 -21.46
N ALA A 83 5.02 -14.58 -21.17
CA ALA A 83 6.25 -14.90 -21.89
C ALA A 83 6.86 -16.26 -21.48
N ALA A 84 6.64 -16.72 -20.25
CA ALA A 84 7.22 -17.95 -19.72
C ALA A 84 6.16 -18.79 -19.00
N PRO A 85 5.81 -20.00 -19.50
CA PRO A 85 4.82 -20.89 -18.86
C PRO A 85 5.17 -21.31 -17.43
N THR A 86 6.46 -21.25 -17.06
CA THR A 86 6.94 -21.57 -15.71
C THR A 86 6.93 -20.37 -14.77
N ALA A 87 6.73 -19.15 -15.28
CA ALA A 87 6.59 -17.96 -14.43
C ALA A 87 5.15 -17.88 -13.90
N THR A 88 5.03 -17.79 -12.58
CA THR A 88 3.73 -17.73 -11.91
C THR A 88 3.66 -16.58 -10.92
N ALA A 89 2.45 -16.13 -10.62
CA ALA A 89 2.18 -15.28 -9.46
C ALA A 89 1.93 -16.16 -8.24
N ASP A 90 2.40 -15.72 -7.07
CA ASP A 90 2.09 -16.38 -5.80
C ASP A 90 0.61 -16.15 -5.42
N GLY A 91 -0.26 -17.01 -5.95
CA GLY A 91 -1.71 -16.97 -5.77
C GLY A 91 -2.14 -17.01 -4.29
N PRO A 92 -1.63 -17.95 -3.46
CA PRO A 92 -1.94 -18.00 -2.04
C PRO A 92 -1.55 -16.73 -1.28
N ALA A 93 -0.37 -16.15 -1.54
CA ALA A 93 0.02 -14.89 -0.92
C ALA A 93 -0.87 -13.73 -1.38
N PHE A 94 -1.27 -13.72 -2.66
CA PHE A 94 -2.13 -12.68 -3.20
C PHE A 94 -3.54 -12.74 -2.60
N LEU A 95 -4.13 -13.94 -2.53
CA LEU A 95 -5.44 -14.15 -1.91
C LEU A 95 -5.43 -13.69 -0.45
N ARG A 96 -4.37 -14.03 0.30
CA ARG A 96 -4.23 -13.60 1.70
C ARG A 96 -4.20 -12.08 1.84
N ALA A 97 -3.45 -11.41 0.97
CA ALA A 97 -3.40 -9.95 0.95
C ALA A 97 -4.78 -9.35 0.62
N ARG A 98 -5.52 -9.92 -0.34
CA ARG A 98 -6.89 -9.47 -0.67
C ARG A 98 -7.89 -9.70 0.47
N LEU A 99 -7.79 -10.82 1.18
CA LEU A 99 -8.64 -11.08 2.34
C LEU A 99 -8.39 -10.08 3.48
N LEU A 100 -7.12 -9.69 3.69
CA LEU A 100 -6.78 -8.63 4.63
C LEU A 100 -7.39 -7.29 4.19
N ASP A 101 -7.37 -6.97 2.89
CA ASP A 101 -7.97 -5.75 2.36
C ASP A 101 -9.48 -5.70 2.60
N VAL A 102 -10.18 -6.81 2.35
CA VAL A 102 -11.61 -6.94 2.63
C VAL A 102 -11.89 -6.74 4.12
N TRP A 103 -11.09 -7.37 4.99
CA TRP A 103 -11.23 -7.23 6.44
C TRP A 103 -10.98 -5.80 6.93
N LEU A 104 -10.04 -5.09 6.30
CA LEU A 104 -9.74 -3.68 6.57
C LEU A 104 -10.72 -2.71 5.89
N GLY A 105 -11.64 -3.19 5.04
CA GLY A 105 -12.56 -2.36 4.27
C GLY A 105 -11.89 -1.53 3.17
N ASP A 106 -10.78 -2.00 2.60
CA ASP A 106 -10.07 -1.36 1.48
C ASP A 106 -10.69 -1.79 0.13
N TRP A 107 -11.75 -1.07 -0.25
CA TRP A 107 -12.55 -1.33 -1.46
C TRP A 107 -11.97 -0.71 -2.74
N ASP A 108 -10.97 0.17 -2.64
CA ASP A 108 -10.39 0.89 -3.79
C ASP A 108 -9.15 0.21 -4.35
N ARG A 109 -8.83 -1.00 -3.87
CA ARG A 109 -7.55 -1.60 -4.25
C ARG A 109 -7.52 -2.03 -5.71
N HIS A 110 -6.62 -1.39 -6.48
CA HIS A 110 -6.46 -1.59 -7.91
C HIS A 110 -5.01 -1.92 -8.31
N GLU A 111 -4.79 -2.31 -9.56
CA GLU A 111 -3.57 -2.91 -10.09
C GLU A 111 -2.30 -2.06 -9.90
N LYS A 112 -2.43 -0.73 -9.86
CA LYS A 112 -1.29 0.19 -9.68
C LYS A 112 -0.85 0.30 -8.22
N GLN A 113 -1.62 -0.25 -7.29
CA GLN A 113 -1.27 -0.34 -5.87
C GLN A 113 -0.56 -1.66 -5.55
N TRP A 114 -0.23 -2.47 -6.54
CA TRP A 114 0.58 -3.67 -6.37
C TRP A 114 1.97 -3.49 -6.95
N ASN A 115 2.94 -4.03 -6.22
CA ASN A 115 4.26 -4.36 -6.69
C ASN A 115 4.42 -5.88 -6.58
N TRP A 116 5.34 -6.44 -7.35
CA TRP A 116 5.57 -7.88 -7.38
C TRP A 116 7.08 -8.11 -7.26
N ALA A 117 7.49 -8.74 -6.16
CA ALA A 117 8.88 -9.10 -5.97
C ALA A 117 9.15 -10.41 -6.73
N ALA A 118 10.02 -10.36 -7.75
CA ALA A 118 10.48 -11.58 -8.39
C ALA A 118 11.39 -12.36 -7.44
N ARG A 119 11.00 -13.59 -7.07
CA ARG A 119 11.83 -14.45 -6.24
C ARG A 119 12.28 -15.66 -7.07
N PRO A 120 13.52 -15.69 -7.58
CA PRO A 120 14.07 -16.94 -8.10
C PRO A 120 14.30 -17.87 -6.91
N ALA A 121 13.64 -19.03 -6.91
CA ALA A 121 13.87 -20.09 -5.94
C ALA A 121 14.64 -21.23 -6.63
N PRO A 122 15.79 -21.71 -6.08
CA PRO A 122 16.50 -22.84 -6.64
C PRO A 122 15.60 -24.09 -6.64
N GLY A 123 15.34 -24.67 -7.82
CA GLY A 123 14.53 -25.88 -7.96
C GLY A 123 13.02 -25.69 -7.91
N ALA A 124 12.51 -24.46 -7.77
CA ALA A 124 11.09 -24.16 -7.86
C ALA A 124 10.80 -23.16 -8.99
N ALA A 125 9.57 -23.21 -9.52
CA ALA A 125 9.11 -22.26 -10.53
C ALA A 125 9.30 -20.81 -10.04
N PRO A 126 9.84 -19.89 -10.87
CA PRO A 126 10.01 -18.51 -10.47
C PRO A 126 8.64 -17.88 -10.18
N ALA A 127 8.40 -17.59 -8.90
CA ALA A 127 7.15 -17.01 -8.43
C ALA A 127 7.34 -15.51 -8.14
N SER A 128 6.38 -14.71 -8.59
CA SER A 128 6.29 -13.29 -8.26
C SER A 128 5.40 -13.11 -7.04
N SER A 129 5.97 -12.69 -5.92
CA SER A 129 5.24 -12.49 -4.67
C SER A 129 4.61 -11.09 -4.61
N PRO A 130 3.34 -10.96 -4.21
CA PRO A 130 2.66 -9.68 -4.15
C PRO A 130 3.19 -8.84 -2.99
N CYS A 131 3.39 -7.56 -3.27
CA CYS A 131 3.85 -6.54 -2.34
C CYS A 131 2.87 -5.36 -2.46
N PRO A 132 1.82 -5.29 -1.62
CA PRO A 132 0.89 -4.18 -1.66
C PRO A 132 1.62 -2.87 -1.35
N ARG A 133 1.35 -1.83 -2.14
CA ARG A 133 1.69 -0.45 -1.79
C ARG A 133 0.68 0.06 -0.77
N THR A 134 1.17 0.98 0.04
CA THR A 134 0.54 1.62 1.19
C THR A 134 -0.97 1.71 1.12
N ALA A 135 -1.62 1.22 2.17
CA ALA A 135 -3.06 1.22 2.28
C ALA A 135 -3.52 2.54 2.90
N THR A 136 -3.75 3.55 2.06
CA THR A 136 -4.21 4.89 2.48
C THR A 136 -5.73 5.00 2.61
N ARG A 137 -6.50 3.96 2.22
CA ARG A 137 -7.97 3.92 2.25
C ARG A 137 -8.57 2.78 3.09
N CYS A 138 -7.84 2.25 4.08
CA CYS A 138 -8.43 1.32 5.05
C CYS A 138 -9.40 2.04 6.01
N PHE A 139 -10.35 1.29 6.57
CA PHE A 139 -11.40 1.73 7.49
C PHE A 139 -12.52 2.56 6.86
N PHE A 140 -12.93 2.23 5.62
CA PHE A 140 -14.12 2.83 5.04
C PHE A 140 -15.39 2.36 5.78
N GLY A 141 -16.00 3.26 6.55
CA GLY A 141 -17.29 3.04 7.22
C GLY A 141 -18.29 4.11 6.81
N SER A 142 -19.45 3.70 6.28
CA SER A 142 -20.55 4.60 5.92
C SER A 142 -21.46 4.97 7.09
N THR A 143 -20.97 4.86 8.34
CA THR A 143 -21.79 4.93 9.56
C THR A 143 -21.75 6.26 10.31
N THR A 144 -21.13 7.30 9.76
CA THR A 144 -21.30 8.67 10.27
C THR A 144 -22.62 9.24 9.77
N GLY A 145 -23.73 8.74 10.33
CA GLY A 145 -25.00 9.46 10.29
C GLY A 145 -24.83 10.81 11.02
N PRO A 146 -25.55 11.86 10.61
CA PRO A 146 -25.48 13.14 11.31
C PRO A 146 -25.88 12.92 12.78
N CYS A 147 -25.01 13.35 13.70
CA CYS A 147 -25.39 13.47 15.11
C CYS A 147 -26.61 14.39 15.18
N PRO A 148 -27.76 13.95 15.72
CA PRO A 148 -28.81 14.90 16.05
C PRO A 148 -28.27 15.79 17.16
N GLY A 149 -28.17 17.08 16.88
CA GLY A 149 -27.92 18.08 17.91
C GLY A 149 -29.08 18.13 18.90
N PRO A 150 -28.84 18.67 20.11
CA PRO A 150 -29.89 18.90 21.09
C PRO A 150 -30.98 19.85 20.58
#